data_AF-A0A9P6BTX2-F1
#
_entry.id   AF-A0A9P6BTX2-F1
#
_cell.length_a   1.000
_cell.length_b   1.000
_cell.length_c   1.000
_cell.angle_alpha   90.00
_cell.angle_beta   90.00
_cell.angle_gamma   90.00
#
_symmetry.space_group_name_H-M   'P 1'
#
loop_
_entity.id
_entity.type
_entity.pdbx_description
1 polymer ?
#
loop_
_entity_poly.entity_id
_entity_poly.type
_entity_poly.pdbx_seq_one_letter_code
_entity_poly.pdbx_strand_id
1 'polypeptide(L)'
;MTANVTGGDGKDMCYNLAGLCPAPAISSGTLTFPKPKPKNPSAPNPSGMFVDVLHLSDWHVDNEYVTGSEAICGKPTCCRVYSDSPATPLRAAASWGDYNCDTAPKLAEDMVNNIPSFTNSSFAIMTGDIPPHDIWLENQTTVVPTEAIAFNVMARLNITIYPNVGNHEAGPTNLFPTMASGGNISWLYDSLADDWARWLPQDALDSARNYGAFTVSPQSGFRIISLNTNFCYTLNLYLYAHVSDYDPNDQLQWLITQLQAAEDAGERVWILGHVAPSQTDCIQNWSALYYQVVARYSPHVIAEQFFGHSHYDDFALYYDSNEKTYQSAIATAWIGPSVTPYVELNPGFRVYKVDNGSWNIFESYTYIANLSLASTWDATNSTPQWTLEYSARETYGAYVPIADNAPLSASWWHNVTTAFQNNDAAFQMYWTLRGKSADKISACLNSTSCPSQMICDLRAGRSNDTCTPITFIGQNITSVQPTDLTPHYKRRLEGKPWNVKLCGSIFN
;
A
#
# COMPACT_ATOMS: atom_id res chain seq x y z
N MET A 1 -15.47 -6.36 23.13
CA MET A 1 -14.80 -5.08 22.85
C MET A 1 -15.58 -3.94 23.54
N THR A 2 -14.91 -3.10 24.32
CA THR A 2 -15.51 -1.90 24.94
C THR A 2 -14.54 -0.73 24.74
N ALA A 3 -14.94 0.32 24.03
CA ALA A 3 -14.16 1.54 23.86
C ALA A 3 -14.76 2.69 24.70
N ASN A 4 -13.92 3.50 25.32
CA ASN A 4 -14.33 4.71 26.03
C ASN A 4 -14.56 5.85 25.02
N VAL A 5 -15.73 5.85 24.40
CA VAL A 5 -16.14 6.84 23.39
C VAL A 5 -16.22 8.28 23.92
N THR A 6 -16.23 8.47 25.24
CA THR A 6 -16.17 9.80 25.88
C THR A 6 -14.76 10.21 26.32
N GLY A 7 -13.79 9.30 26.22
CA GLY A 7 -12.41 9.47 26.68
C GLY A 7 -11.38 9.60 25.54
N GLY A 8 -10.16 9.10 25.77
CA GLY A 8 -9.07 9.10 24.78
C GLY A 8 -9.46 8.37 23.49
N ASP A 9 -10.05 7.18 23.63
CA ASP A 9 -10.47 6.32 22.52
C ASP A 9 -11.45 7.04 21.58
N GLY A 10 -12.41 7.79 22.15
CA GLY A 10 -13.35 8.61 21.39
C GLY A 10 -12.70 9.73 20.58
N LYS A 11 -11.60 10.33 21.08
CA LYS A 11 -10.85 11.35 20.34
C LYS A 11 -10.05 10.74 19.19
N ASP A 12 -9.41 9.60 19.44
CA ASP A 12 -8.68 8.86 18.41
C ASP A 12 -9.64 8.40 17.31
N MET A 13 -10.81 7.88 17.65
CA MET A 13 -11.84 7.53 16.67
C MET A 13 -12.36 8.77 15.92
N CYS A 14 -12.62 9.89 16.61
CA CYS A 14 -13.10 11.13 15.99
C CYS A 14 -12.10 11.71 14.97
N TYR A 15 -10.80 11.62 15.26
CA TYR A 15 -9.74 12.02 14.33
C TYR A 15 -9.60 11.00 13.19
N ASN A 16 -9.32 9.74 13.52
CA ASN A 16 -8.90 8.71 12.57
C ASN A 16 -10.06 8.05 11.79
N LEU A 17 -11.33 8.25 12.15
CA LEU A 17 -12.48 7.69 11.41
C LEU A 17 -13.38 8.77 10.81
N ALA A 18 -13.32 9.99 11.33
CA ALA A 18 -14.21 11.08 10.92
C ALA A 18 -13.49 12.37 10.52
N GLY A 19 -12.20 12.54 10.85
CA GLY A 19 -11.47 13.79 10.56
C GLY A 19 -12.04 15.02 11.27
N LEU A 20 -12.84 14.80 12.32
CA LEU A 20 -13.66 15.83 12.97
C LEU A 20 -12.98 16.47 14.19
N CYS A 21 -11.98 15.79 14.75
CA CYS A 21 -11.24 16.25 15.91
C CYS A 21 -9.79 16.57 15.53
N PRO A 22 -9.08 17.41 16.33
CA PRO A 22 -7.64 17.57 16.16
C PRO A 22 -6.90 16.23 16.32
N ALA A 23 -5.76 16.12 15.66
CA ALA A 23 -4.88 14.97 15.81
C ALA A 23 -4.52 14.75 17.29
N PRO A 24 -4.54 13.50 17.79
CA PRO A 24 -4.08 13.17 19.13
C PRO A 24 -2.58 13.49 19.26
N ALA A 25 -2.15 13.86 20.46
CA ALA A 25 -0.73 14.04 20.72
C ALA A 25 -0.01 12.67 20.66
N ILE A 26 1.21 12.66 20.12
CA ILE A 26 2.06 11.47 20.16
C ILE A 26 2.52 11.23 21.59
N SER A 27 2.08 10.12 22.17
CA SER A 27 2.34 9.72 23.55
C SER A 27 2.96 8.32 23.66
N SER A 28 3.32 7.71 22.53
CA SER A 28 3.93 6.37 22.47
C SER A 28 5.33 6.27 23.06
N GLY A 29 5.98 7.41 23.33
CA GLY A 29 7.28 7.45 24.01
C GLY A 29 8.45 7.06 23.10
N THR A 30 9.46 6.42 23.68
CA THR A 30 10.72 6.09 22.99
C THR A 30 11.01 4.60 23.14
N LEU A 31 11.30 3.93 22.02
CA LEU A 31 11.69 2.52 22.00
C LEU A 31 13.08 2.34 22.62
N THR A 32 13.27 1.21 23.30
CA THR A 32 14.58 0.79 23.79
C THR A 32 15.21 -0.17 22.79
N PHE A 33 16.40 0.17 22.30
CA PHE A 33 17.13 -0.66 21.35
C PHE A 33 18.25 -1.43 22.05
N PRO A 34 18.51 -2.70 21.68
CA PRO A 34 19.55 -3.51 22.32
C PRO A 34 20.97 -2.93 22.19
N LYS A 35 21.27 -2.28 21.06
CA LYS A 35 22.53 -1.56 20.80
C LYS A 35 22.23 -0.14 20.31
N PRO A 36 23.11 0.84 20.51
CA PRO A 36 22.96 2.17 19.89
C PRO A 36 23.24 2.13 18.39
N LYS A 37 22.73 3.12 17.64
CA LYS A 37 23.08 3.30 16.22
C LYS A 37 24.60 3.50 16.08
N PRO A 38 25.28 2.86 15.11
CA PRO A 38 26.68 3.15 14.81
C PRO A 38 26.89 4.65 14.51
N LYS A 39 28.05 5.20 14.87
CA LYS A 39 28.34 6.65 14.72
C LYS A 39 28.32 7.13 13.27
N ASN A 40 28.79 6.30 12.33
CA ASN A 40 28.83 6.59 10.90
C ASN A 40 28.15 5.45 10.15
N PRO A 41 26.82 5.34 10.22
CA PRO A 41 26.09 4.24 9.63
C PRO A 41 26.03 4.45 8.11
N SER A 42 26.48 3.45 7.36
CA SER A 42 26.46 3.47 5.89
C SER A 42 25.99 2.13 5.37
N ALA A 43 25.30 2.12 4.23
CA ALA A 43 25.09 0.89 3.48
C ALA A 43 26.45 0.26 3.11
N PRO A 44 26.62 -1.08 3.12
CA PRO A 44 27.77 -1.74 2.52
C PRO A 44 27.94 -1.38 1.05
N ASN A 45 29.17 -1.51 0.56
CA ASN A 45 29.48 -1.29 -0.84
C ASN A 45 28.69 -2.27 -1.72
N PRO A 46 28.19 -1.81 -2.88
CA PRO A 46 27.52 -2.69 -3.82
C PRO A 46 28.49 -3.74 -4.36
N SER A 47 27.95 -4.92 -4.66
CA SER A 47 28.70 -6.01 -5.31
C SER A 47 28.99 -5.74 -6.78
N GLY A 48 28.15 -4.95 -7.45
CA GLY A 48 28.13 -4.74 -8.90
C GLY A 48 27.41 -5.86 -9.68
N MET A 49 26.88 -6.87 -9.00
CA MET A 49 26.04 -7.92 -9.59
C MET A 49 24.58 -7.63 -9.30
N PHE A 50 23.74 -7.75 -10.34
CA PHE A 50 22.34 -7.36 -10.26
C PHE A 50 21.40 -8.54 -10.44
N VAL A 51 20.27 -8.48 -9.75
CA VAL A 51 19.10 -9.32 -9.95
C VAL A 51 17.87 -8.45 -10.17
N ASP A 52 16.92 -8.96 -10.94
CA ASP A 52 15.61 -8.34 -11.04
C ASP A 52 14.68 -8.92 -9.97
N VAL A 53 13.82 -8.08 -9.39
CA VAL A 53 12.80 -8.48 -8.41
C VAL A 53 11.46 -7.88 -8.79
N LEU A 54 10.44 -8.73 -8.91
CA LEU A 54 9.07 -8.32 -9.22
C LEU A 54 8.34 -7.85 -7.95
N HIS A 55 7.54 -6.80 -8.06
CA HIS A 55 6.64 -6.33 -7.02
C HIS A 55 5.21 -6.28 -7.56
N LEU A 56 4.37 -7.12 -6.97
CA LEU A 56 2.92 -7.16 -7.17
C LEU A 56 2.25 -6.59 -5.91
N SER A 57 1.16 -5.85 -6.09
CA SER A 57 0.39 -5.28 -4.98
C SER A 57 -1.06 -5.08 -5.42
N ASP A 58 -1.99 -5.13 -4.47
CA ASP A 58 -3.40 -4.75 -4.66
C ASP A 58 -4.00 -5.47 -5.87
N TRP A 59 -3.99 -6.80 -5.78
CA TRP A 59 -4.42 -7.72 -6.82
C TRP A 59 -5.91 -7.63 -7.08
N HIS A 60 -6.70 -7.50 -6.01
CA HIS A 60 -8.17 -7.39 -6.00
C HIS A 60 -8.83 -8.11 -7.17
N VAL A 61 -8.74 -9.44 -7.21
CA VAL A 61 -9.37 -10.20 -8.28
C VAL A 61 -10.84 -10.40 -8.00
N ASP A 62 -11.66 -9.99 -8.95
CA ASP A 62 -13.10 -10.18 -8.88
C ASP A 62 -13.52 -11.44 -9.64
N ASN A 63 -13.61 -12.56 -8.93
CA ASN A 63 -14.10 -13.82 -9.50
C ASN A 63 -15.59 -13.76 -9.93
N GLU A 64 -16.33 -12.73 -9.53
CA GLU A 64 -17.70 -12.46 -9.99
C GLU A 64 -17.77 -11.45 -11.14
N TYR A 65 -16.62 -11.00 -11.68
CA TYR A 65 -16.58 -10.09 -12.82
C TYR A 65 -17.30 -10.70 -14.04
N VAL A 66 -18.26 -9.97 -14.61
CA VAL A 66 -19.02 -10.41 -15.79
C VAL A 66 -18.83 -9.43 -16.95
N THR A 67 -18.19 -9.91 -18.01
CA THR A 67 -18.09 -9.20 -19.30
C THR A 67 -19.48 -8.77 -19.79
N GLY A 68 -19.61 -7.52 -20.21
CA GLY A 68 -20.85 -6.95 -20.71
C GLY A 68 -21.84 -6.51 -19.63
N SER A 69 -21.54 -6.68 -18.35
CA SER A 69 -22.35 -6.11 -17.26
C SER A 69 -22.14 -4.60 -17.13
N GLU A 70 -22.89 -3.95 -16.23
CA GLU A 70 -22.82 -2.50 -16.05
C GLU A 70 -21.52 -2.07 -15.35
N ALA A 71 -20.70 -1.28 -16.06
CA ALA A 71 -19.47 -0.69 -15.54
C ALA A 71 -19.69 0.66 -14.84
N ILE A 72 -20.89 1.25 -14.92
CA ILE A 72 -21.28 2.45 -14.15
C ILE A 72 -22.60 2.15 -13.41
N CYS A 73 -22.49 1.44 -12.29
CA CYS A 73 -23.63 0.87 -11.59
C CYS A 73 -24.09 1.65 -10.35
N GLY A 74 -23.31 2.65 -9.90
CA GLY A 74 -23.62 3.45 -8.70
C GLY A 74 -23.56 2.66 -7.38
N LYS A 75 -22.91 1.50 -7.39
CA LYS A 75 -22.57 0.66 -6.23
C LYS A 75 -21.05 0.77 -5.97
N PRO A 76 -20.55 0.34 -4.79
CA PRO A 76 -19.12 0.44 -4.49
C PRO A 76 -18.23 -0.37 -5.44
N THR A 77 -18.71 -1.53 -5.89
CA THR A 77 -18.11 -2.36 -6.94
C THR A 77 -19.09 -2.53 -8.08
N CYS A 78 -18.61 -2.45 -9.32
CA CYS A 78 -19.40 -2.65 -10.55
C CYS A 78 -18.89 -3.85 -11.35
N CYS A 79 -19.30 -3.97 -12.61
CA CYS A 79 -18.92 -5.08 -13.49
C CYS A 79 -19.37 -6.47 -13.01
N ARG A 80 -20.45 -6.52 -12.22
CA ARG A 80 -21.13 -7.75 -11.80
C ARG A 80 -22.60 -7.73 -12.20
N VAL A 81 -23.26 -8.89 -12.10
CA VAL A 81 -24.71 -9.02 -12.26
C VAL A 81 -25.39 -9.03 -10.89
N TYR A 82 -26.08 -7.96 -10.56
CA TYR A 82 -26.90 -7.83 -9.36
C TYR A 82 -28.38 -8.08 -9.67
N SER A 83 -29.17 -8.34 -8.62
CA SER A 83 -30.63 -8.52 -8.76
C SER A 83 -31.37 -7.32 -9.37
N ASP A 84 -30.80 -6.13 -9.24
CA ASP A 84 -31.30 -4.86 -9.78
C ASP A 84 -30.49 -4.35 -10.98
N SER A 85 -29.61 -5.17 -11.56
CA SER A 85 -28.86 -4.79 -12.77
C SER A 85 -29.81 -4.53 -13.94
N PRO A 86 -29.57 -3.49 -14.74
CA PRO A 86 -30.39 -3.19 -15.90
C PRO A 86 -30.26 -4.31 -16.96
N ALA A 87 -31.34 -4.55 -17.71
CA ALA A 87 -31.31 -5.52 -18.82
C ALA A 87 -30.36 -5.11 -19.95
N THR A 88 -30.12 -3.80 -20.10
CA THR A 88 -29.13 -3.24 -21.02
C THR A 88 -28.24 -2.29 -20.24
N PRO A 89 -26.91 -2.52 -20.17
CA PRO A 89 -26.01 -1.62 -19.47
C PRO A 89 -25.90 -0.28 -20.22
N LEU A 90 -25.78 0.81 -19.47
CA LEU A 90 -25.40 2.11 -19.97
C LEU A 90 -23.98 2.06 -20.54
N ARG A 91 -23.06 1.42 -19.81
CA ARG A 91 -21.72 1.13 -20.29
C ARG A 91 -21.35 -0.32 -19.97
N ALA A 92 -21.23 -1.13 -21.01
CA ALA A 92 -20.84 -2.52 -20.89
C ALA A 92 -19.36 -2.63 -20.46
N ALA A 93 -19.10 -3.45 -19.44
CA ALA A 93 -17.76 -3.79 -18.98
C ALA A 93 -17.02 -4.61 -20.05
N ALA A 94 -15.79 -4.24 -20.38
CA ALA A 94 -14.94 -5.00 -21.31
C ALA A 94 -14.46 -6.31 -20.66
N SER A 95 -14.04 -7.30 -21.46
CA SER A 95 -13.57 -8.57 -20.90
C SER A 95 -12.22 -8.49 -20.17
N TRP A 96 -11.48 -7.40 -20.44
CA TRP A 96 -10.16 -7.13 -19.87
C TRP A 96 -10.19 -6.22 -18.64
N GLY A 97 -11.36 -5.77 -18.18
CA GLY A 97 -11.49 -4.89 -17.03
C GLY A 97 -12.10 -3.52 -17.36
N ASP A 98 -12.29 -2.73 -16.30
CA ASP A 98 -12.83 -1.37 -16.38
C ASP A 98 -12.27 -0.50 -15.25
N TYR A 99 -12.14 0.80 -15.48
CA TYR A 99 -11.65 1.76 -14.48
C TYR A 99 -12.50 1.86 -13.21
N ASN A 100 -13.76 1.40 -13.21
CA ASN A 100 -14.63 1.42 -12.03
C ASN A 100 -14.74 0.06 -11.32
N CYS A 101 -13.92 -0.91 -11.71
CA CYS A 101 -14.08 -2.29 -11.31
C CYS A 101 -12.76 -2.88 -10.85
N ASP A 102 -12.86 -3.94 -10.08
CA ASP A 102 -11.71 -4.74 -9.68
C ASP A 102 -11.15 -5.57 -10.83
N THR A 103 -10.01 -6.22 -10.58
CA THR A 103 -9.27 -6.97 -11.59
C THR A 103 -10.11 -8.12 -12.13
N ALA A 104 -10.46 -8.06 -13.42
CA ALA A 104 -11.04 -9.20 -14.11
C ALA A 104 -10.04 -10.37 -14.10
N PRO A 105 -10.45 -11.62 -13.79
CA PRO A 105 -9.53 -12.76 -13.74
C PRO A 105 -8.72 -12.92 -15.03
N LYS A 106 -9.36 -12.67 -16.18
CA LYS A 106 -8.73 -12.70 -17.50
C LYS A 106 -7.51 -11.77 -17.61
N LEU A 107 -7.59 -10.56 -17.03
CA LEU A 107 -6.50 -9.58 -17.03
C LEU A 107 -5.35 -10.01 -16.12
N ALA A 108 -5.67 -10.46 -14.90
CA ALA A 108 -4.70 -10.98 -13.94
C ALA A 108 -3.92 -12.17 -14.51
N GLU A 109 -4.61 -13.08 -15.19
CA GLU A 109 -4.00 -14.24 -15.84
C GLU A 109 -3.07 -13.84 -16.98
N ASP A 110 -3.50 -12.92 -17.84
CA ASP A 110 -2.70 -12.39 -18.94
C ASP A 110 -1.45 -11.68 -18.44
N MET A 111 -1.55 -10.86 -17.39
CA MET A 111 -0.40 -10.21 -16.75
C MET A 111 0.67 -11.24 -16.36
N VAL A 112 0.30 -12.28 -15.61
CA VAL A 112 1.22 -13.33 -15.18
C VAL A 112 1.88 -14.05 -16.36
N ASN A 113 1.13 -14.31 -17.43
CA ASN A 113 1.68 -14.96 -18.63
C ASN A 113 2.67 -14.07 -19.39
N ASN A 114 2.52 -12.74 -19.30
CA ASN A 114 3.38 -11.80 -20.03
C ASN A 114 4.60 -11.31 -19.22
N ILE A 115 4.56 -11.30 -17.89
CA ILE A 115 5.68 -10.85 -17.04
C ILE A 115 7.04 -11.45 -17.44
N PRO A 116 7.18 -12.76 -17.72
CA PRO A 116 8.46 -13.35 -18.14
C PRO A 116 9.04 -12.80 -19.45
N SER A 117 8.22 -12.13 -20.28
CA SER A 117 8.69 -11.47 -21.50
C SER A 117 9.36 -10.11 -21.24
N PHE A 118 9.15 -9.53 -20.06
CA PHE A 118 9.68 -8.21 -19.68
C PHE A 118 10.85 -8.30 -18.69
N THR A 119 10.85 -9.32 -17.83
CA THR A 119 11.87 -9.49 -16.80
C THR A 119 12.16 -10.97 -16.55
N ASN A 120 13.40 -11.26 -16.16
CA ASN A 120 13.80 -12.54 -15.60
C ASN A 120 14.04 -12.38 -14.09
N SER A 121 12.96 -12.14 -13.36
CA SER A 121 13.01 -11.86 -11.92
C SER A 121 13.50 -13.08 -11.13
N SER A 122 14.38 -12.85 -10.16
CA SER A 122 14.91 -13.91 -9.28
C SER A 122 13.88 -14.38 -8.25
N PHE A 123 13.01 -13.47 -7.81
CA PHE A 123 11.87 -13.72 -6.94
C PHE A 123 10.88 -12.55 -7.08
N ALA A 124 9.71 -12.69 -6.46
CA ALA A 124 8.73 -11.62 -6.34
C ALA A 124 8.39 -11.31 -4.88
N ILE A 125 7.91 -10.10 -4.64
CA ILE A 125 7.20 -9.70 -3.42
C ILE A 125 5.73 -9.41 -3.78
N MET A 126 4.80 -9.80 -2.91
CA MET A 126 3.37 -9.55 -3.08
C MET A 126 2.82 -8.88 -1.82
N THR A 127 2.51 -7.58 -1.89
CA THR A 127 2.16 -6.77 -0.71
C THR A 127 0.68 -6.80 -0.35
N GLY A 128 -0.05 -7.91 -0.59
CA GLY A 128 -1.42 -8.11 -0.11
C GLY A 128 -2.53 -7.50 -0.99
N ASP A 129 -3.74 -7.50 -0.43
CA ASP A 129 -5.01 -7.12 -1.05
C ASP A 129 -5.38 -7.99 -2.26
N ILE A 130 -5.67 -9.26 -1.98
CA ILE A 130 -6.14 -10.24 -2.96
C ILE A 130 -7.66 -10.18 -3.23
N PRO A 131 -8.54 -10.15 -2.20
CA PRO A 131 -9.98 -10.12 -2.42
C PRO A 131 -10.46 -8.80 -3.04
N PRO A 132 -11.58 -8.77 -3.78
CA PRO A 132 -12.11 -7.55 -4.40
C PRO A 132 -12.79 -6.63 -3.37
N HIS A 133 -13.18 -5.42 -3.77
CA HIS A 133 -13.82 -4.41 -2.92
C HIS A 133 -15.30 -4.70 -2.59
N ASP A 134 -15.74 -5.96 -2.65
CA ASP A 134 -17.10 -6.37 -2.31
C ASP A 134 -17.29 -6.60 -0.82
N ILE A 135 -16.79 -5.67 -0.01
CA ILE A 135 -16.64 -5.71 1.46
C ILE A 135 -17.87 -6.18 2.25
N TRP A 136 -19.07 -6.13 1.66
CA TRP A 136 -20.30 -6.65 2.25
C TRP A 136 -20.44 -8.18 2.18
N LEU A 137 -19.59 -8.85 1.40
CA LEU A 137 -19.52 -10.31 1.24
C LEU A 137 -18.26 -10.93 1.84
N GLU A 138 -17.25 -10.15 2.21
CA GLU A 138 -15.97 -10.65 2.72
C GLU A 138 -16.14 -11.41 4.04
N ASN A 139 -15.86 -12.71 3.98
CA ASN A 139 -15.83 -13.63 5.10
C ASN A 139 -14.98 -14.86 4.72
N GLN A 140 -14.75 -15.78 5.66
CA GLN A 140 -13.95 -16.98 5.42
C GLN A 140 -14.37 -17.77 4.16
N THR A 141 -15.66 -17.85 3.85
CA THR A 141 -16.16 -18.64 2.71
C THR A 141 -15.94 -17.98 1.34
N THR A 142 -15.70 -16.68 1.30
CA THR A 142 -15.45 -15.91 0.06
C THR A 142 -13.97 -15.59 -0.12
N VAL A 143 -13.27 -15.24 0.96
CA VAL A 143 -11.84 -14.89 0.95
C VAL A 143 -10.98 -16.10 0.61
N VAL A 144 -11.10 -17.21 1.37
CA VAL A 144 -10.20 -18.37 1.25
C VAL A 144 -10.15 -18.93 -0.19
N PRO A 145 -11.30 -19.15 -0.87
CA PRO A 145 -11.25 -19.60 -2.27
C PRO A 145 -10.65 -18.56 -3.23
N THR A 146 -10.88 -17.27 -2.98
CA THR A 146 -10.36 -16.18 -3.82
C THR A 146 -8.84 -16.08 -3.73
N GLU A 147 -8.29 -16.16 -2.52
CA GLU A 147 -6.85 -16.23 -2.27
C GLU A 147 -6.22 -17.44 -2.95
N ALA A 148 -6.78 -18.64 -2.73
CA ALA A 148 -6.27 -19.86 -3.32
C ALA A 148 -6.23 -19.79 -4.85
N ILE A 149 -7.26 -19.22 -5.49
CA ILE A 149 -7.29 -18.99 -6.95
C ILE A 149 -6.17 -18.04 -7.38
N ALA A 150 -6.05 -16.89 -6.71
CA ALA A 150 -5.05 -15.88 -7.03
C ALA A 150 -3.62 -16.42 -6.88
N PHE A 151 -3.30 -17.07 -5.75
CA PHE A 151 -1.97 -17.64 -5.52
C PHE A 151 -1.64 -18.78 -6.49
N ASN A 152 -2.64 -19.56 -6.94
CA ASN A 152 -2.45 -20.53 -8.01
C ASN A 152 -2.14 -19.88 -9.36
N VAL A 153 -2.81 -18.76 -9.68
CA VAL A 153 -2.49 -17.96 -10.88
C VAL A 153 -1.07 -17.42 -10.78
N MET A 154 -0.69 -16.78 -9.67
CA MET A 154 0.64 -16.21 -9.46
C MET A 154 1.75 -17.27 -9.49
N ALA A 155 1.50 -18.49 -8.97
CA ALA A 155 2.48 -19.58 -8.98
C ALA A 155 2.93 -20.00 -10.39
N ARG A 156 2.17 -19.65 -11.44
CA ARG A 156 2.59 -19.86 -12.84
C ARG A 156 3.82 -19.05 -13.25
N LEU A 157 4.18 -18.01 -12.49
CA LEU A 157 5.43 -17.27 -12.69
C LEU A 157 6.69 -18.14 -12.49
N ASN A 158 6.56 -19.29 -11.81
CA ASN A 158 7.66 -20.23 -11.56
C ASN A 158 8.87 -19.61 -10.85
N ILE A 159 8.60 -18.65 -9.95
CA ILE A 159 9.57 -18.03 -9.04
C ILE A 159 9.01 -18.05 -7.62
N THR A 160 9.89 -17.89 -6.62
CA THR A 160 9.44 -17.72 -5.23
C THR A 160 8.75 -16.38 -5.07
N ILE A 161 7.59 -16.37 -4.41
CA ILE A 161 6.86 -15.14 -4.06
C ILE A 161 6.89 -15.00 -2.54
N TYR A 162 7.32 -13.85 -2.04
CA TYR A 162 7.28 -13.50 -0.63
C TYR A 162 6.08 -12.59 -0.36
N PRO A 163 4.98 -13.14 0.21
CA PRO A 163 3.73 -12.42 0.37
C PRO A 163 3.66 -11.61 1.67
N ASN A 164 2.64 -10.76 1.74
CA ASN A 164 2.26 -9.97 2.90
C ASN A 164 0.73 -9.96 3.04
N VAL A 165 0.24 -9.72 4.25
CA VAL A 165 -1.19 -9.63 4.56
C VAL A 165 -1.67 -8.19 4.30
N GLY A 166 -2.64 -8.02 3.39
CA GLY A 166 -3.32 -6.74 3.19
C GLY A 166 -4.52 -6.54 4.12
N ASN A 167 -5.33 -5.51 3.88
CA ASN A 167 -6.48 -5.21 4.72
C ASN A 167 -7.78 -5.88 4.25
N HIS A 168 -7.87 -6.28 2.98
CA HIS A 168 -9.01 -6.99 2.41
C HIS A 168 -9.00 -8.52 2.67
N GLU A 169 -7.93 -9.08 3.20
CA GLU A 169 -7.85 -10.51 3.55
C GLU A 169 -8.71 -10.88 4.76
N ALA A 170 -9.00 -9.96 5.68
CA ALA A 170 -9.91 -10.24 6.78
C ALA A 170 -11.38 -10.10 6.36
N GLY A 171 -12.23 -10.97 6.88
CA GLY A 171 -13.68 -10.85 6.74
C GLY A 171 -14.36 -10.81 8.11
N PRO A 172 -15.03 -9.71 8.50
CA PRO A 172 -15.23 -8.47 7.73
C PRO A 172 -13.95 -7.68 7.47
N THR A 173 -13.92 -6.93 6.36
CA THR A 173 -12.78 -6.14 5.86
C THR A 173 -12.12 -5.32 6.96
N ASN A 174 -10.78 -5.25 6.95
CA ASN A 174 -9.93 -4.47 7.87
C ASN A 174 -9.90 -4.96 9.32
N LEU A 175 -10.76 -5.88 9.74
CA LEU A 175 -10.94 -6.23 11.14
C LEU A 175 -9.96 -7.33 11.59
N PHE A 176 -8.73 -6.92 11.91
CA PHE A 176 -7.70 -7.80 12.43
C PHE A 176 -7.63 -7.72 13.97
N PRO A 177 -8.11 -8.74 14.70
CA PRO A 177 -8.07 -8.75 16.15
C PRO A 177 -6.63 -8.78 16.67
N THR A 178 -6.44 -8.18 17.83
CA THR A 178 -5.19 -8.21 18.60
C THR A 178 -5.32 -9.16 19.78
N MET A 179 -4.20 -9.61 20.36
CA MET A 179 -4.20 -10.42 21.58
C MET A 179 -4.96 -9.72 22.72
N ALA A 180 -4.84 -8.39 22.82
CA ALA A 180 -5.52 -7.59 23.83
C ALA A 180 -7.04 -7.47 23.60
N SER A 181 -7.46 -7.24 22.34
CA SER A 181 -8.86 -7.02 22.01
C SER A 181 -9.69 -8.31 21.94
N GLY A 182 -9.02 -9.45 21.71
CA GLY A 182 -9.65 -10.76 21.54
C GLY A 182 -10.35 -10.91 20.19
N GLY A 183 -10.55 -12.15 19.76
CA GLY A 183 -11.12 -12.48 18.46
C GLY A 183 -10.44 -13.72 17.89
N ASN A 184 -10.94 -14.21 16.76
CA ASN A 184 -10.31 -15.33 16.06
C ASN A 184 -10.05 -14.96 14.60
N ILE A 185 -8.77 -14.86 14.25
CA ILE A 185 -8.27 -14.66 12.88
C ILE A 185 -7.43 -15.86 12.41
N SER A 186 -7.36 -16.94 13.21
CA SER A 186 -6.52 -18.10 12.88
C SER A 186 -6.95 -18.74 11.56
N TRP A 187 -8.25 -18.73 11.25
CA TRP A 187 -8.76 -19.26 9.97
C TRP A 187 -8.09 -18.62 8.76
N LEU A 188 -7.78 -17.32 8.84
CA LEU A 188 -7.13 -16.58 7.76
C LEU A 188 -5.65 -16.92 7.71
N TYR A 189 -4.95 -16.77 8.83
CA TYR A 189 -3.51 -17.03 8.88
C TYR A 189 -3.16 -18.49 8.58
N ASP A 190 -4.02 -19.43 8.98
CA ASP A 190 -3.88 -20.84 8.63
C ASP A 190 -4.04 -21.06 7.12
N SER A 191 -5.07 -20.45 6.51
CA SER A 191 -5.29 -20.53 5.06
C SER A 191 -4.14 -19.92 4.27
N LEU A 192 -3.71 -18.72 4.64
CA LEU A 192 -2.59 -18.02 4.00
C LEU A 192 -1.31 -18.84 4.08
N ALA A 193 -0.96 -19.36 5.26
CA ALA A 193 0.23 -20.18 5.40
C ALA A 193 0.12 -21.53 4.66
N ASP A 194 -1.07 -22.09 4.49
CA ASP A 194 -1.27 -23.27 3.63
C ASP A 194 -0.99 -22.94 2.15
N ASP A 195 -1.50 -21.81 1.66
CA ASP A 195 -1.24 -21.36 0.29
C ASP A 195 0.24 -21.00 0.07
N TRP A 196 0.86 -20.34 1.06
CA TRP A 196 2.26 -19.87 1.01
C TRP A 196 3.29 -20.96 1.24
N ALA A 197 2.88 -22.16 1.67
CA ALA A 197 3.77 -23.31 1.90
C ALA A 197 4.56 -23.74 0.65
N ARG A 198 4.12 -23.32 -0.54
CA ARG A 198 4.83 -23.52 -1.80
C ARG A 198 6.10 -22.66 -1.95
N TRP A 199 6.22 -21.57 -1.18
CA TRP A 199 7.30 -20.59 -1.30
C TRP A 199 8.10 -20.42 -0.01
N LEU A 200 7.48 -20.58 1.14
CA LEU A 200 8.09 -20.27 2.44
C LEU A 200 8.59 -21.53 3.16
N PRO A 201 9.71 -21.42 3.90
CA PRO A 201 10.16 -22.49 4.78
C PRO A 201 9.25 -22.64 6.01
N GLN A 202 9.31 -23.80 6.67
CA GLN A 202 8.38 -24.15 7.75
C GLN A 202 8.39 -23.16 8.92
N ASP A 203 9.54 -22.63 9.31
CA ASP A 203 9.66 -21.64 10.39
C ASP A 203 8.96 -20.32 10.05
N ALA A 204 9.05 -19.87 8.80
CA ALA A 204 8.29 -18.72 8.31
C ALA A 204 6.78 -18.99 8.31
N LEU A 205 6.36 -20.20 7.91
CA LEU A 205 4.95 -20.62 7.95
C LEU A 205 4.40 -20.66 9.38
N ASP A 206 5.17 -21.20 10.33
CA ASP A 206 4.78 -21.26 11.74
C ASP A 206 4.61 -19.84 12.31
N SER A 207 5.49 -18.91 11.96
CA SER A 207 5.34 -17.49 12.32
C SER A 207 4.10 -16.87 11.68
N ALA A 208 3.87 -17.11 10.38
CA ALA A 208 2.73 -16.59 9.65
C ALA A 208 1.40 -17.05 10.25
N ARG A 209 1.26 -18.32 10.63
CA ARG A 209 0.05 -18.86 11.31
C ARG A 209 -0.25 -18.16 12.63
N ASN A 210 0.79 -17.83 13.38
CA ASN A 210 0.62 -17.25 14.71
C ASN A 210 0.38 -15.73 14.68
N TYR A 211 0.98 -15.02 13.72
CA TYR A 211 1.07 -13.56 13.78
C TYR A 211 0.68 -12.83 12.49
N GLY A 212 0.45 -13.54 11.38
CA GLY A 212 0.33 -12.93 10.05
C GLY A 212 1.62 -12.23 9.59
N ALA A 213 2.75 -12.56 10.21
CA ALA A 213 4.06 -11.95 9.98
C ALA A 213 5.15 -13.02 10.02
N PHE A 214 6.23 -12.83 9.26
CA PHE A 214 7.32 -13.80 9.20
C PHE A 214 8.64 -13.16 8.79
N THR A 215 9.72 -13.91 8.96
CA THR A 215 11.02 -13.59 8.36
C THR A 215 11.51 -14.77 7.54
N VAL A 216 12.27 -14.48 6.49
CA VAL A 216 12.90 -15.49 5.62
C VAL A 216 14.22 -14.93 5.09
N SER A 217 15.17 -15.81 4.82
CA SER A 217 16.47 -15.45 4.23
C SER A 217 16.57 -16.03 2.81
N PRO A 218 16.17 -15.28 1.77
CA PRO A 218 16.22 -15.76 0.38
C PRO A 218 17.64 -16.15 -0.06
N GLN A 219 18.64 -15.44 0.46
CA GLN A 219 20.06 -15.65 0.18
C GLN A 219 20.90 -15.32 1.42
N SER A 220 22.12 -15.85 1.48
CA SER A 220 23.05 -15.54 2.58
C SER A 220 23.34 -14.04 2.65
N GLY A 221 23.28 -13.46 3.85
CA GLY A 221 23.49 -12.03 4.05
C GLY A 221 22.26 -11.16 3.73
N PHE A 222 21.12 -11.77 3.41
CA PHE A 222 19.88 -11.08 3.09
C PHE A 222 18.68 -11.66 3.83
N ARG A 223 17.84 -10.78 4.36
CA ARG A 223 16.64 -11.14 5.10
C ARG A 223 15.46 -10.31 4.63
N ILE A 224 14.32 -10.95 4.44
CA ILE A 224 13.03 -10.32 4.29
C ILE A 224 12.28 -10.43 5.62
N ILE A 225 11.66 -9.35 6.05
CA ILE A 225 10.74 -9.30 7.20
C ILE A 225 9.39 -8.83 6.68
N SER A 226 8.38 -9.71 6.71
CA SER A 226 7.00 -9.41 6.33
C SER A 226 6.21 -9.07 7.59
N LEU A 227 5.71 -7.83 7.68
CA LEU A 227 4.96 -7.29 8.82
C LEU A 227 3.46 -7.34 8.55
N ASN A 228 2.66 -7.55 9.60
CA ASN A 228 1.22 -7.31 9.49
C ASN A 228 0.92 -5.86 9.87
N THR A 229 0.91 -4.96 8.88
CA THR A 229 0.67 -3.52 9.10
C THR A 229 -0.79 -3.16 9.32
N ASN A 230 -1.72 -4.13 9.29
CA ASN A 230 -3.09 -3.93 9.77
C ASN A 230 -3.16 -3.53 11.25
N PHE A 231 -2.10 -3.76 12.02
CA PHE A 231 -1.99 -3.30 13.41
C PHE A 231 -1.64 -1.81 13.56
N CYS A 232 -1.51 -1.08 12.46
CA CYS A 232 -1.56 0.38 12.49
C CYS A 232 -2.73 0.96 11.68
N TYR A 233 -3.45 0.15 10.90
CA TYR A 233 -4.46 0.67 9.99
C TYR A 233 -5.64 1.32 10.73
N THR A 234 -6.00 2.55 10.35
CA THR A 234 -7.04 3.34 11.04
C THR A 234 -8.43 2.73 10.92
N LEU A 235 -8.73 1.95 9.87
CA LEU A 235 -10.01 1.25 9.78
C LEU A 235 -10.03 -0.13 10.46
N ASN A 236 -8.90 -0.57 11.05
CA ASN A 236 -8.92 -1.72 11.95
C ASN A 236 -9.52 -1.32 13.30
N LEU A 237 -10.83 -1.50 13.42
CA LEU A 237 -11.57 -1.04 14.59
C LEU A 237 -11.08 -1.68 15.90
N TYR A 238 -10.47 -2.87 15.87
CA TYR A 238 -9.93 -3.52 17.06
C TYR A 238 -8.86 -2.70 17.80
N LEU A 239 -8.15 -1.82 17.10
CA LEU A 239 -7.11 -0.97 17.68
C LEU A 239 -7.70 0.06 18.67
N TYR A 240 -8.96 0.44 18.50
CA TYR A 240 -9.64 1.38 19.41
C TYR A 240 -10.16 0.73 20.69
N ALA A 241 -10.06 -0.59 20.84
CA ALA A 241 -10.37 -1.27 22.10
C ALA A 241 -9.36 -0.91 23.19
N HIS A 242 -8.11 -0.63 22.79
CA HIS A 242 -6.97 -0.39 23.65
C HIS A 242 -6.03 0.62 23.00
N VAL A 243 -6.46 1.87 22.80
CA VAL A 243 -5.65 2.91 22.11
C VAL A 243 -4.32 3.24 22.79
N SER A 244 -4.12 2.85 24.05
CA SER A 244 -2.85 2.97 24.76
C SER A 244 -1.87 1.83 24.44
N ASP A 245 -2.32 0.79 23.75
CA ASP A 245 -1.46 -0.25 23.18
C ASP A 245 -0.90 0.25 21.85
N TYR A 246 0.30 0.82 21.92
CA TYR A 246 0.97 1.42 20.77
C TYR A 246 1.78 0.42 19.93
N ASP A 247 1.94 -0.82 20.42
CA ASP A 247 2.60 -1.91 19.69
C ASP A 247 1.75 -3.18 19.78
N PRO A 248 0.60 -3.23 19.07
CA PRO A 248 -0.28 -4.38 19.16
C PRO A 248 0.44 -5.67 18.79
N ASN A 249 0.28 -6.68 19.66
CA ASN A 249 0.93 -7.98 19.57
C ASN A 249 2.48 -7.93 19.67
N ASP A 250 3.05 -6.87 20.24
CA ASP A 250 4.50 -6.68 20.39
C ASP A 250 5.26 -6.78 19.04
N GLN A 251 4.61 -6.41 17.92
CA GLN A 251 5.16 -6.62 16.58
C GLN A 251 6.39 -5.74 16.31
N LEU A 252 6.43 -4.50 16.80
CA LEU A 252 7.60 -3.62 16.69
C LEU A 252 8.72 -4.10 17.59
N GLN A 253 8.41 -4.63 18.78
CA GLN A 253 9.41 -5.27 19.64
C GLN A 253 10.01 -6.54 18.99
N TRP A 254 9.17 -7.34 18.32
CA TRP A 254 9.62 -8.47 17.50
C TRP A 254 10.49 -8.00 16.32
N LEU A 255 10.08 -6.95 15.61
CA LEU A 255 10.84 -6.36 14.51
C LEU A 255 12.23 -5.87 14.98
N ILE A 256 12.31 -5.18 16.12
CA ILE A 256 13.60 -4.78 16.73
C ILE A 256 14.49 -6.01 16.97
N THR A 257 13.91 -7.11 17.47
CA THR A 257 14.66 -8.34 17.71
C THR A 257 15.22 -8.92 16.42
N GLN A 258 14.42 -8.95 15.35
CA GLN A 258 14.86 -9.44 14.03
C GLN A 258 15.92 -8.53 13.39
N LEU A 259 15.72 -7.21 13.44
CA LEU A 259 16.69 -6.25 12.90
C LEU A 259 18.00 -6.23 13.67
N GLN A 260 17.96 -6.40 14.99
CA GLN A 260 19.17 -6.53 15.79
C GLN A 260 19.93 -7.81 15.45
N ALA A 261 19.22 -8.94 15.27
CA ALA A 261 19.84 -10.18 14.84
C ALA A 261 20.48 -10.05 13.46
N ALA A 262 19.83 -9.36 12.53
CA ALA A 262 20.37 -9.04 11.21
C ALA A 262 21.62 -8.13 11.31
N GLU A 263 21.58 -7.09 12.14
CA GLU A 263 22.73 -6.21 12.40
C GLU A 263 23.94 -7.01 12.93
N ASP A 264 23.69 -7.92 13.87
CA ASP A 264 24.73 -8.74 14.50
C ASP A 264 25.32 -9.78 13.54
N ALA A 265 24.51 -10.27 12.59
CA ALA A 265 24.91 -11.18 11.54
C ALA A 265 25.51 -10.49 10.30
N GLY A 266 25.47 -9.15 10.23
CA GLY A 266 25.91 -8.39 9.06
C GLY A 266 25.00 -8.55 7.83
N GLU A 267 23.72 -8.84 8.05
CA GLU A 267 22.71 -9.01 6.99
C GLU A 267 22.13 -7.66 6.56
N ARG A 268 21.68 -7.59 5.30
CA ARG A 268 20.79 -6.54 4.81
C ARG A 268 19.34 -6.99 4.88
N VAL A 269 18.45 -6.04 5.15
CA VAL A 269 17.04 -6.33 5.40
C VAL A 269 16.14 -5.57 4.44
N TRP A 270 15.17 -6.28 3.88
CA TRP A 270 13.96 -5.68 3.31
C TRP A 270 12.79 -5.86 4.25
N ILE A 271 11.99 -4.80 4.42
CA ILE A 271 10.75 -4.84 5.18
C ILE A 271 9.57 -4.80 4.19
N LEU A 272 8.64 -5.74 4.32
CA LEU A 272 7.38 -5.75 3.58
C LEU A 272 6.23 -5.41 4.54
N GLY A 273 5.27 -4.65 4.06
CA GLY A 273 3.97 -4.43 4.67
C GLY A 273 2.94 -4.13 3.58
N HIS A 274 1.69 -3.91 3.95
CA HIS A 274 0.65 -3.48 3.03
C HIS A 274 0.38 -1.98 3.19
N VAL A 275 -0.25 -1.59 4.31
CA VAL A 275 -0.43 -0.18 4.69
C VAL A 275 0.93 0.43 5.03
N ALA A 276 1.32 1.48 4.31
CA ALA A 276 2.58 2.17 4.53
C ALA A 276 2.52 3.05 5.80
N PRO A 277 3.49 2.94 6.73
CA PRO A 277 3.49 3.75 7.96
C PRO A 277 3.58 5.26 7.73
N SER A 278 4.02 5.68 6.54
CA SER A 278 4.07 7.07 6.08
C SER A 278 2.70 7.66 5.72
N GLN A 279 1.69 6.83 5.46
CA GLN A 279 0.36 7.29 5.03
C GLN A 279 -0.52 7.68 6.22
N THR A 280 -1.49 8.57 5.98
CA THR A 280 -2.45 9.04 6.99
C THR A 280 -3.27 7.93 7.62
N ASP A 281 -3.35 6.79 6.95
CA ASP A 281 -4.20 5.67 7.33
C ASP A 281 -3.49 4.73 8.30
N CYS A 282 -2.30 5.11 8.78
CA CYS A 282 -1.59 4.46 9.88
C CYS A 282 -1.68 5.30 11.15
N ILE A 283 -2.10 4.71 12.27
CA ILE A 283 -2.22 5.34 13.58
C ILE A 283 -0.89 5.99 13.97
N GLN A 284 -0.95 7.29 14.26
CA GLN A 284 0.23 8.13 14.44
C GLN A 284 1.18 7.65 15.54
N ASN A 285 0.66 7.11 16.65
CA ASN A 285 1.48 6.59 17.73
C ASN A 285 2.32 5.37 17.30
N TRP A 286 1.70 4.44 16.55
CA TRP A 286 2.39 3.27 16.00
C TRP A 286 3.41 3.69 14.92
N SER A 287 2.99 4.56 14.01
CA SER A 287 3.86 5.11 12.95
C SER A 287 5.09 5.82 13.53
N ALA A 288 4.92 6.59 14.60
CA ALA A 288 6.02 7.25 15.30
C ALA A 288 7.00 6.27 15.95
N LEU A 289 6.54 5.12 16.48
CA LEU A 289 7.41 4.07 16.99
C LEU A 289 8.14 3.36 15.84
N TYR A 290 7.43 2.98 14.77
CA TYR A 290 8.03 2.38 13.58
C TYR A 290 9.13 3.28 12.98
N TYR A 291 8.89 4.60 12.92
CA TYR A 291 9.90 5.57 12.47
C TYR A 291 11.19 5.52 13.30
N GLN A 292 11.10 5.31 14.62
CA GLN A 292 12.29 5.16 15.47
C GLN A 292 13.06 3.89 15.10
N VAL A 293 12.38 2.79 14.77
CA VAL A 293 13.01 1.54 14.31
C VAL A 293 13.77 1.77 13.01
N VAL A 294 13.15 2.41 12.01
CA VAL A 294 13.81 2.76 10.74
C VAL A 294 15.01 3.67 10.99
N ALA A 295 14.83 4.73 11.79
CA ALA A 295 15.91 5.65 12.13
C ALA A 295 17.09 4.97 12.82
N ARG A 296 16.85 3.93 13.62
CA ARG A 296 17.89 3.16 14.31
C ARG A 296 18.68 2.25 13.38
N TYR A 297 18.01 1.56 12.44
CA TYR A 297 18.62 0.48 11.66
C TYR A 297 18.99 0.88 10.22
N SER A 298 18.60 2.07 9.77
CA SER A 298 18.99 2.61 8.46
C SER A 298 20.23 3.52 8.52
N PRO A 299 21.07 3.55 7.47
CA PRO A 299 20.96 2.78 6.23
C PRO A 299 21.71 1.43 6.25
N HIS A 300 22.41 1.10 7.34
CA HIS A 300 23.38 0.00 7.37
C HIS A 300 22.77 -1.40 7.47
N VAL A 301 21.55 -1.54 7.99
CA VAL A 301 20.82 -2.83 8.05
C VAL A 301 19.65 -2.82 7.07
N ILE A 302 18.68 -1.92 7.28
CA ILE A 302 17.52 -1.79 6.39
C ILE A 302 18.00 -1.23 5.06
N ALA A 303 17.88 -2.04 4.00
CA ALA A 303 18.20 -1.62 2.64
C ALA A 303 17.01 -0.92 2.00
N GLU A 304 15.82 -1.53 2.04
CA GLU A 304 14.62 -1.04 1.37
C GLU A 304 13.36 -1.44 2.16
N GLN A 305 12.26 -0.75 1.93
CA GLN A 305 10.93 -1.07 2.49
C GLN A 305 9.89 -1.05 1.37
N PHE A 306 8.93 -1.97 1.39
CA PHE A 306 7.94 -2.15 0.33
C PHE A 306 6.53 -2.24 0.90
N PHE A 307 5.62 -1.47 0.31
CA PHE A 307 4.23 -1.33 0.72
C PHE A 307 3.31 -1.26 -0.52
N GLY A 308 2.00 -1.21 -0.30
CA GLY A 308 0.95 -1.09 -1.31
C GLY A 308 -0.17 -0.16 -0.84
N HIS A 309 -1.42 -0.65 -0.90
CA HIS A 309 -2.63 -0.07 -0.30
C HIS A 309 -3.17 1.18 -1.00
N SER A 310 -2.31 2.14 -1.34
CA SER A 310 -2.78 3.38 -1.98
C SER A 310 -3.17 3.19 -3.44
N HIS A 311 -2.81 2.06 -4.05
CA HIS A 311 -2.93 1.72 -5.47
C HIS A 311 -2.09 2.57 -6.44
N TYR A 312 -1.56 3.71 -5.98
CA TYR A 312 -0.77 4.65 -6.76
C TYR A 312 0.71 4.29 -6.81
N ASP A 313 1.42 4.76 -7.83
CA ASP A 313 2.88 4.71 -7.88
C ASP A 313 3.47 5.81 -6.98
N ASP A 314 3.79 5.44 -5.73
CA ASP A 314 4.25 6.38 -4.70
C ASP A 314 5.53 5.91 -4.00
N PHE A 315 6.11 6.83 -3.22
CA PHE A 315 7.17 6.53 -2.28
C PHE A 315 7.11 7.47 -1.08
N ALA A 316 7.83 7.13 -0.01
CA ALA A 316 8.02 8.02 1.13
C ALA A 316 9.46 8.00 1.64
N LEU A 317 9.93 9.16 2.13
CA LEU A 317 11.29 9.34 2.62
C LEU A 317 11.35 9.48 4.14
N TYR A 318 12.31 8.77 4.73
CA TYR A 318 12.63 8.83 6.15
C TYR A 318 13.91 9.62 6.36
N TYR A 319 13.95 10.34 7.48
CA TYR A 319 15.04 11.23 7.86
C TYR A 319 15.54 10.95 9.28
N ASP A 320 16.84 11.05 9.52
CA ASP A 320 17.44 10.92 10.87
C ASP A 320 17.44 12.22 11.69
N SER A 321 16.94 13.31 11.11
CA SER A 321 16.82 14.62 11.76
C SER A 321 15.50 15.30 11.39
N ASN A 322 15.09 16.29 12.20
CA ASN A 322 13.90 17.09 11.90
C ASN A 322 14.09 17.98 10.66
N GLU A 323 15.33 18.35 10.33
CA GLU A 323 15.63 19.08 9.11
C GLU A 323 15.70 18.10 7.94
N LYS A 324 14.67 18.10 7.09
CA LYS A 324 14.55 17.19 5.95
C LYS A 324 15.45 17.69 4.81
N THR A 325 16.64 17.11 4.68
CA THR A 325 17.65 17.44 3.67
C THR A 325 18.12 16.17 2.97
N TYR A 326 18.90 16.31 1.89
CA TYR A 326 19.47 15.14 1.22
C TYR A 326 20.42 14.36 2.13
N GLN A 327 21.13 15.03 3.05
CA GLN A 327 22.06 14.39 3.98
C GLN A 327 21.36 13.63 5.09
N SER A 328 20.21 14.12 5.56
CA SER A 328 19.45 13.47 6.64
C SER A 328 18.52 12.39 6.11
N ALA A 329 18.30 12.28 4.79
CA ALA A 329 17.49 11.22 4.19
C ALA A 329 18.19 9.85 4.31
N ILE A 330 17.55 8.89 5.00
CA ILE A 330 18.16 7.63 5.42
C ILE A 330 17.51 6.37 4.84
N ALA A 331 16.24 6.43 4.42
CA ALA A 331 15.54 5.27 3.88
C ALA A 331 14.39 5.70 2.95
N THR A 332 14.07 4.81 2.01
CA THR A 332 12.93 4.93 1.10
C THR A 332 11.92 3.84 1.47
N ALA A 333 10.64 4.19 1.48
CA ALA A 333 9.54 3.25 1.41
C ALA A 333 8.94 3.31 0.01
N TRP A 334 8.99 2.20 -0.70
CA TRP A 334 8.45 2.05 -2.05
C TRP A 334 7.00 1.59 -1.95
N ILE A 335 6.07 2.36 -2.50
CA ILE A 335 4.65 2.01 -2.52
C ILE A 335 4.32 1.50 -3.93
N GLY A 336 4.05 0.20 -4.02
CA GLY A 336 3.78 -0.55 -5.24
C GLY A 336 2.53 -0.03 -5.95
N PRO A 337 2.52 -0.03 -7.30
CA PRO A 337 1.31 0.29 -8.03
C PRO A 337 0.33 -0.88 -7.91
N SER A 338 -0.97 -0.61 -7.91
CA SER A 338 -1.93 -1.71 -7.92
C SER A 338 -1.96 -2.45 -9.26
N VAL A 339 -2.19 -3.75 -9.18
CA VAL A 339 -2.65 -4.55 -10.33
C VAL A 339 -4.08 -4.16 -10.68
N THR A 340 -4.93 -3.91 -9.67
CA THR A 340 -6.31 -3.50 -9.91
C THR A 340 -6.42 -2.15 -10.61
N PRO A 341 -7.34 -2.01 -11.58
CA PRO A 341 -7.70 -0.70 -12.12
C PRO A 341 -8.63 0.08 -11.18
N TYR A 342 -9.13 -0.54 -10.11
CA TYR A 342 -9.98 0.10 -9.11
C TYR A 342 -9.18 1.16 -8.32
N VAL A 343 -9.59 2.42 -8.24
CA VAL A 343 -10.44 3.11 -9.21
C VAL A 343 -9.60 3.98 -10.11
N GLU A 344 -10.03 4.09 -11.36
CA GLU A 344 -9.56 5.09 -12.30
C GLU A 344 -8.06 5.01 -12.60
N LEU A 345 -7.52 3.80 -12.56
CA LEU A 345 -6.10 3.52 -12.78
C LEU A 345 -5.92 2.49 -13.90
N ASN A 346 -4.80 2.59 -14.64
CA ASN A 346 -4.39 1.47 -15.49
C ASN A 346 -3.87 0.34 -14.60
N PRO A 347 -4.13 -0.94 -14.91
CA PRO A 347 -3.47 -2.03 -14.22
C PRO A 347 -1.95 -1.95 -14.42
N GLY A 348 -1.17 -2.23 -13.38
CA GLY A 348 0.28 -2.14 -13.45
C GLY A 348 1.02 -3.02 -12.44
N PHE A 349 2.31 -3.19 -12.67
CA PHE A 349 3.24 -3.87 -11.75
C PHE A 349 4.63 -3.23 -11.85
N ARG A 350 5.51 -3.55 -10.90
CA ARG A 350 6.86 -2.98 -10.86
C ARG A 350 7.95 -4.04 -10.84
N VAL A 351 9.07 -3.73 -11.47
CA VAL A 351 10.29 -4.54 -11.46
C VAL A 351 11.45 -3.69 -10.97
N TYR A 352 12.18 -4.18 -9.98
CA TYR A 352 13.36 -3.53 -9.44
C TYR A 352 14.63 -4.21 -9.94
N LYS A 353 15.62 -3.43 -10.36
CA LYS A 353 17.00 -3.92 -10.50
C LYS A 353 17.72 -3.69 -9.18
N VAL A 354 18.23 -4.75 -8.59
CA VAL A 354 18.76 -4.76 -7.22
C VAL A 354 20.19 -5.26 -7.23
N ASP A 355 21.09 -4.58 -6.53
CA ASP A 355 22.44 -5.10 -6.31
C ASP A 355 22.40 -6.22 -5.26
N ASN A 356 22.94 -7.39 -5.54
CA ASN A 356 22.81 -8.56 -4.65
C ASN A 356 23.84 -8.63 -3.50
N GLY A 357 24.61 -7.56 -3.26
CA GLY A 357 25.49 -7.43 -2.09
C GLY A 357 24.90 -6.45 -1.07
N SER A 358 24.63 -5.23 -1.54
CA SER A 358 23.98 -4.17 -0.77
C SER A 358 22.48 -4.35 -0.64
N TRP A 359 21.82 -5.07 -1.55
CA TRP A 359 20.36 -5.21 -1.61
C TRP A 359 19.62 -3.87 -1.76
N ASN A 360 20.33 -2.83 -2.22
CA ASN A 360 19.73 -1.55 -2.54
C ASN A 360 19.20 -1.53 -3.97
N ILE A 361 18.15 -0.75 -4.19
CA ILE A 361 17.54 -0.60 -5.51
C ILE A 361 18.42 0.30 -6.38
N PHE A 362 18.78 -0.21 -7.55
CA PHE A 362 19.48 0.55 -8.57
C PHE A 362 18.54 1.02 -9.66
N GLU A 363 17.45 0.33 -9.95
CA GLU A 363 16.47 0.82 -10.93
C GLU A 363 15.07 0.34 -10.55
N SER A 364 14.07 1.11 -10.96
CA SER A 364 12.66 0.77 -10.89
C SER A 364 12.03 0.95 -12.26
N TYR A 365 11.40 -0.11 -12.76
CA TYR A 365 10.62 -0.12 -13.99
C TYR A 365 9.14 -0.36 -13.65
N THR A 366 8.26 0.57 -14.00
CA THR A 366 6.81 0.37 -13.88
C THR A 366 6.25 -0.03 -15.25
N TYR A 367 5.46 -1.10 -15.29
CA TYR A 367 4.77 -1.58 -16.49
C TYR A 367 3.27 -1.44 -16.30
N ILE A 368 2.58 -1.03 -17.35
CA ILE A 368 1.13 -0.83 -17.34
C ILE A 368 0.49 -1.44 -18.60
N ALA A 369 -0.81 -1.70 -18.54
CA ALA A 369 -1.63 -1.87 -19.73
C ALA A 369 -2.65 -0.73 -19.82
N ASN A 370 -2.72 -0.03 -20.96
CA ASN A 370 -3.62 1.10 -21.13
C ASN A 370 -5.08 0.62 -21.28
N LEU A 371 -5.82 0.65 -20.17
CA LEU A 371 -7.18 0.08 -20.08
C LEU A 371 -8.21 0.84 -20.94
N SER A 372 -7.91 2.06 -21.39
CA SER A 372 -8.75 2.77 -22.37
C SER A 372 -8.87 2.00 -23.70
N LEU A 373 -7.95 1.07 -23.97
CA LEU A 373 -7.95 0.21 -25.15
C LEU A 373 -8.71 -1.11 -24.94
N ALA A 374 -9.27 -1.38 -23.76
CA ALA A 374 -9.92 -2.66 -23.44
C ALA A 374 -11.02 -3.05 -24.44
N SER A 375 -11.90 -2.11 -24.80
CA SER A 375 -12.95 -2.34 -25.79
C SER A 375 -12.39 -2.61 -27.19
N THR A 376 -11.25 -2.01 -27.53
CA THR A 376 -10.56 -2.27 -28.80
C THR A 376 -10.00 -3.69 -28.80
N TRP A 377 -9.38 -4.13 -27.70
CA TRP A 377 -8.85 -5.49 -27.59
C TRP A 377 -9.95 -6.56 -27.70
N ASP A 378 -11.13 -6.30 -27.13
CA ASP A 378 -12.28 -7.18 -27.31
C ASP A 378 -12.75 -7.23 -28.78
N ALA A 379 -12.89 -6.06 -29.42
CA ALA A 379 -13.38 -5.96 -30.79
C ALA A 379 -12.44 -6.61 -31.82
N THR A 380 -11.13 -6.60 -31.57
CA THR A 380 -10.11 -7.20 -32.44
C THR A 380 -9.67 -8.60 -32.01
N ASN A 381 -10.21 -9.11 -30.89
CA ASN A 381 -9.77 -10.35 -30.26
C ASN A 381 -8.26 -10.37 -29.97
N SER A 382 -7.70 -9.24 -29.53
CA SER A 382 -6.31 -9.11 -29.08
C SER A 382 -6.20 -9.15 -27.55
N THR A 383 -4.97 -9.24 -27.06
CA THR A 383 -4.62 -9.19 -25.63
C THR A 383 -4.17 -7.77 -25.22
N PRO A 384 -4.17 -7.45 -23.92
CA PRO A 384 -3.57 -6.24 -23.40
C PRO A 384 -2.12 -6.10 -23.87
N GLN A 385 -1.76 -4.90 -24.32
CA GLN A 385 -0.39 -4.56 -24.63
C GLN A 385 0.25 -3.97 -23.37
N TRP A 386 0.97 -4.81 -22.63
CA TRP A 386 1.78 -4.38 -21.50
C TRP A 386 3.02 -3.64 -22.01
N THR A 387 3.22 -2.43 -21.50
CA THR A 387 4.31 -1.54 -21.92
C THR A 387 5.05 -1.00 -20.72
N LEU A 388 6.37 -0.80 -20.86
CA LEU A 388 7.13 -0.01 -19.91
C LEU A 388 6.54 1.41 -19.88
N GLU A 389 6.02 1.81 -18.73
CA GLU A 389 5.56 3.17 -18.50
C GLU A 389 6.78 4.09 -18.34
N TYR A 390 7.69 3.74 -17.41
CA TYR A 390 8.91 4.50 -17.20
C TYR A 390 10.01 3.70 -16.48
N SER A 391 11.26 4.15 -16.69
CA SER A 391 12.43 3.86 -15.84
C SER A 391 12.64 5.04 -14.90
N ALA A 392 12.76 4.80 -13.59
CA ALA A 392 12.95 5.86 -12.61
C ALA A 392 14.25 6.64 -12.86
N ARG A 393 15.36 5.98 -13.23
CA ARG A 393 16.59 6.68 -13.59
C ARG A 393 16.46 7.52 -14.84
N GLU A 394 15.87 6.98 -15.90
CA GLU A 394 15.75 7.70 -17.16
C GLU A 394 14.89 8.95 -16.98
N THR A 395 13.72 8.79 -16.37
CA THR A 395 12.75 9.87 -16.18
C THR A 395 13.26 10.94 -15.21
N TYR A 396 13.66 10.54 -14.00
CA TYR A 396 14.03 11.52 -12.97
C TYR A 396 15.50 11.92 -13.03
N GLY A 397 16.38 11.11 -13.63
CA GLY A 397 17.77 11.43 -13.91
C GLY A 397 17.95 12.60 -14.87
N ALA A 398 16.95 12.85 -15.73
CA ALA A 398 16.89 14.05 -16.57
C ALA A 398 16.81 15.36 -15.75
N TYR A 399 16.27 15.30 -14.53
CA TYR A 399 16.17 16.45 -13.61
C TYR A 399 17.24 16.41 -12.51
N VAL A 400 17.62 15.21 -12.05
CA VAL A 400 18.58 14.98 -10.98
C VAL A 400 19.58 13.91 -11.41
N PRO A 401 20.70 14.30 -12.05
CA PRO A 401 21.69 13.35 -12.56
C PRO A 401 22.15 12.35 -11.50
N ILE A 402 22.27 11.09 -11.91
CA ILE A 402 22.70 9.98 -11.06
C ILE A 402 23.81 9.19 -11.76
N ALA A 403 24.81 8.75 -11.01
CA ALA A 403 25.86 7.90 -11.55
C ALA A 403 25.35 6.47 -11.79
N ASP A 404 25.84 5.81 -12.83
CA ASP A 404 25.44 4.43 -13.21
C ASP A 404 25.60 3.42 -12.07
N ASN A 405 26.58 3.64 -11.21
CA ASN A 405 26.91 2.77 -10.07
C ASN A 405 26.36 3.26 -8.71
N ALA A 406 25.50 4.28 -8.68
CA ALA A 406 24.90 4.79 -7.45
C ALA A 406 23.44 4.32 -7.32
N PRO A 407 22.98 3.78 -6.18
CA PRO A 407 21.59 3.34 -6.02
C PRO A 407 20.58 4.50 -6.06
N LEU A 408 19.29 4.18 -6.24
CA LEU A 408 18.15 5.10 -6.06
C LEU A 408 17.94 5.41 -4.57
N SER A 409 18.96 5.97 -3.94
CA SER A 409 19.01 6.24 -2.49
C SER A 409 17.97 7.27 -2.04
N ALA A 410 17.64 7.26 -0.74
CA ALA A 410 16.77 8.27 -0.13
C ALA A 410 17.28 9.71 -0.37
N SER A 411 18.59 9.93 -0.33
CA SER A 411 19.21 11.23 -0.65
C SER A 411 18.95 11.66 -2.10
N TRP A 412 19.01 10.72 -3.05
CA TRP A 412 18.71 11.03 -4.44
C TRP A 412 17.23 11.35 -4.63
N TRP A 413 16.33 10.55 -4.06
CA TRP A 413 14.90 10.83 -4.08
C TRP A 413 14.53 12.15 -3.37
N HIS A 414 15.24 12.53 -2.31
CA HIS A 414 15.09 13.87 -1.72
C HIS A 414 15.42 14.96 -2.75
N ASN A 415 16.49 14.82 -3.52
CA ASN A 415 16.82 15.77 -4.58
C ASN A 415 15.77 15.75 -5.71
N VAL A 416 15.20 14.59 -6.05
CA VAL A 416 14.07 14.48 -7.00
C VAL A 416 12.86 15.28 -6.51
N THR A 417 12.48 15.13 -5.24
CA THR A 417 11.40 15.95 -4.66
C THR A 417 11.76 17.44 -4.61
N THR A 418 13.04 17.81 -4.52
CA THR A 418 13.49 19.21 -4.64
C THR A 418 13.37 19.70 -6.08
N ALA A 419 13.62 18.86 -7.08
CA ALA A 419 13.37 19.19 -8.47
C ALA A 419 11.88 19.43 -8.72
N PHE A 420 10.98 18.65 -8.10
CA PHE A 420 9.53 18.87 -8.17
C PHE A 420 9.13 20.25 -7.65
N GLN A 421 9.77 20.75 -6.58
CA GLN A 421 9.48 22.09 -6.03
C GLN A 421 9.87 23.23 -6.97
N ASN A 422 10.88 23.00 -7.82
CA ASN A 422 11.51 24.04 -8.63
C ASN A 422 11.17 23.90 -10.13
N ASN A 423 10.52 22.81 -10.53
CA ASN A 423 10.22 22.50 -11.92
C ASN A 423 8.85 21.82 -12.03
N ASP A 424 7.88 22.61 -12.47
CA ASP A 424 6.51 22.17 -12.69
C ASP A 424 6.40 20.95 -13.60
N ALA A 425 7.21 20.87 -14.68
CA ALA A 425 7.18 19.74 -15.59
C ALA A 425 7.67 18.45 -14.92
N ALA A 426 8.66 18.54 -14.02
CA ALA A 426 9.13 17.39 -13.25
C ALA A 426 8.04 16.87 -12.30
N PHE A 427 7.33 17.78 -11.62
CA PHE A 427 6.23 17.39 -10.75
C PHE A 427 5.04 16.82 -11.52
N GLN A 428 4.64 17.45 -12.64
CA GLN A 428 3.53 16.94 -13.46
C GLN A 428 3.85 15.59 -14.10
N MET A 429 5.12 15.33 -14.44
CA MET A 429 5.58 14.01 -14.86
C MET A 429 5.34 12.98 -13.74
N TYR A 430 5.81 13.26 -12.52
CA TYR A 430 5.53 12.39 -11.38
C TYR A 430 4.03 12.20 -11.15
N TRP A 431 3.22 13.27 -11.20
CA TRP A 431 1.77 13.18 -11.01
C TRP A 431 1.11 12.25 -12.04
N THR A 432 1.51 12.34 -13.31
CA THR A 432 1.00 11.48 -14.38
C THR A 432 1.34 10.01 -14.13
N LEU A 433 2.61 9.74 -13.77
CA LEU A 433 3.10 8.38 -13.49
C LEU A 433 2.51 7.79 -12.21
N ARG A 434 2.28 8.62 -11.19
CA ARG A 434 1.56 8.25 -9.97
C ARG A 434 0.19 7.64 -10.28
N GLY A 435 -0.53 8.22 -11.24
CA GLY A 435 -1.81 7.74 -11.76
C GLY A 435 -1.71 6.64 -12.81
N LYS A 436 -0.54 6.01 -12.98
CA LYS A 436 -0.27 4.96 -13.98
C LYS A 436 -0.68 5.37 -15.39
N SER A 437 -0.51 6.66 -15.72
CA SER A 437 -0.87 7.25 -17.01
C SER A 437 -2.31 7.00 -17.45
N ALA A 438 -3.23 6.81 -16.50
CA ALA A 438 -4.65 6.55 -16.78
C ALA A 438 -5.40 7.80 -17.29
N ASP A 439 -4.86 9.00 -17.05
CA ASP A 439 -5.50 10.30 -17.31
C ASP A 439 -6.90 10.41 -16.70
N LYS A 440 -7.02 9.93 -15.45
CA LYS A 440 -8.26 10.00 -14.66
C LYS A 440 -8.11 10.70 -13.32
N ILE A 441 -6.90 10.64 -12.73
CA ILE A 441 -6.65 11.36 -11.48
C ILE A 441 -6.88 12.85 -11.70
N SER A 442 -7.46 13.52 -10.71
CA SER A 442 -7.71 14.96 -10.78
C SER A 442 -6.41 15.74 -11.01
N ALA A 443 -6.47 16.79 -11.82
CA ALA A 443 -5.32 17.62 -12.11
C ALA A 443 -4.78 18.28 -10.83
N CYS A 444 -3.49 18.11 -10.55
CA CYS A 444 -2.79 18.73 -9.44
C CYS A 444 -2.12 20.03 -9.90
N LEU A 445 -2.91 21.09 -10.01
CA LEU A 445 -2.46 22.35 -10.60
C LEU A 445 -1.59 23.18 -9.64
N ASN A 446 -0.58 23.88 -10.16
CA ASN A 446 0.32 24.74 -9.38
C ASN A 446 -0.37 25.95 -8.74
N SER A 447 -1.57 26.29 -9.19
CA SER A 447 -2.44 27.29 -8.55
C SER A 447 -3.10 26.79 -7.27
N THR A 448 -2.96 25.51 -6.92
CA THR A 448 -3.55 24.87 -5.73
C THR A 448 -2.48 24.46 -4.73
N SER A 449 -2.89 24.02 -3.54
CA SER A 449 -1.97 23.43 -2.54
C SER A 449 -1.51 22.01 -2.91
N CYS A 450 -2.08 21.39 -3.94
CA CYS A 450 -1.85 19.98 -4.24
C CYS A 450 -0.36 19.64 -4.47
N PRO A 451 0.42 20.38 -5.30
CA PRO A 451 1.83 20.02 -5.50
C PRO A 451 2.66 20.14 -4.22
N SER A 452 2.46 21.20 -3.44
CA SER A 452 3.23 21.39 -2.20
C SER A 452 2.86 20.38 -1.11
N GLN A 453 1.60 19.98 -1.02
CA GLN A 453 1.14 18.91 -0.12
C GLN A 453 1.72 17.55 -0.54
N MET A 454 1.62 17.19 -1.82
CA MET A 454 2.14 15.92 -2.30
C MET A 454 3.67 15.81 -2.13
N ILE A 455 4.41 16.87 -2.43
CA ILE A 455 5.86 16.91 -2.18
C ILE A 455 6.19 16.76 -0.69
N CYS A 456 5.38 17.34 0.19
CA CYS A 456 5.55 17.16 1.63
C CYS A 456 5.25 15.72 2.06
N ASP A 457 4.20 15.10 1.54
CA ASP A 457 3.82 13.72 1.85
C ASP A 457 4.88 12.71 1.39
N LEU A 458 5.48 12.91 0.21
CA LEU A 458 6.65 12.14 -0.26
C LEU A 458 7.84 12.24 0.71
N ARG A 459 7.92 13.32 1.50
CA ARG A 459 8.95 13.55 2.54
C ARG A 459 8.44 13.23 3.95
N ALA A 460 7.29 12.61 4.09
CA ALA A 460 6.71 12.24 5.38
C ALA A 460 6.86 10.74 5.62
N GLY A 461 7.98 10.31 6.21
CA GLY A 461 8.17 8.89 6.57
C GLY A 461 7.27 8.38 7.70
N ARG A 462 6.39 9.23 8.27
CA ARG A 462 5.42 8.84 9.30
C ARG A 462 4.14 9.66 9.17
N SER A 463 3.02 9.07 9.59
CA SER A 463 1.68 9.60 9.32
C SER A 463 1.36 10.93 10.00
N ASN A 464 2.08 11.31 11.05
CA ASN A 464 1.93 12.61 11.69
C ASN A 464 2.70 13.74 10.99
N ASP A 465 3.56 13.42 10.02
CA ASP A 465 4.35 14.37 9.26
C ASP A 465 3.71 14.72 7.90
N THR A 466 2.62 14.06 7.51
CA THR A 466 1.90 14.29 6.25
C THR A 466 1.25 15.67 6.24
N CYS A 467 1.28 16.34 5.09
CA CYS A 467 0.67 17.64 4.86
C CYS A 467 -0.74 17.55 4.26
N THR A 468 -1.13 16.40 3.70
CA THR A 468 -2.51 16.18 3.28
C THR A 468 -3.41 15.94 4.50
N PRO A 469 -4.51 16.68 4.65
CA PRO A 469 -5.46 16.46 5.74
C PRO A 469 -6.18 15.13 5.55
N ILE A 470 -6.48 14.46 6.66
CA ILE A 470 -7.33 13.27 6.64
C ILE A 470 -8.72 13.67 6.14
N THR A 471 -9.19 13.06 5.06
CA THR A 471 -10.53 13.28 4.51
C THR A 471 -11.28 11.97 4.43
N PHE A 472 -12.36 11.84 5.20
CA PHE A 472 -13.24 10.67 5.12
C PHE A 472 -14.41 10.91 4.17
N ILE A 473 -14.85 9.82 3.54
CA ILE A 473 -16.05 9.76 2.71
C ILE A 473 -17.24 10.33 3.49
N GLY A 474 -17.74 11.50 3.08
CA GLY A 474 -19.03 12.02 3.52
C GLY A 474 -19.08 13.36 4.27
N GLN A 475 -17.96 14.08 4.44
CA GLN A 475 -18.01 15.39 5.12
C GLN A 475 -17.46 16.56 4.29
N ASN A 476 -18.30 17.00 3.34
CA ASN A 476 -18.42 18.44 3.08
C ASN A 476 -19.35 19.04 4.16
N ILE A 477 -18.86 19.24 5.38
CA ILE A 477 -19.53 20.13 6.35
C ILE A 477 -19.00 21.55 6.11
N THR A 478 -19.60 22.17 5.10
CA THR A 478 -19.74 23.61 4.81
C THR A 478 -18.86 24.62 5.57
N SER A 479 -18.06 25.35 4.81
CA SER A 479 -18.26 26.81 4.67
C SER A 479 -18.48 27.18 3.19
N VAL A 480 -19.59 27.86 2.94
CA VAL A 480 -20.25 28.25 1.68
C VAL A 480 -19.39 29.05 0.66
N GLN A 481 -19.16 28.46 -0.54
CA GLN A 481 -19.29 28.87 -2.00
C GLN A 481 -18.96 30.33 -2.48
N PRO A 482 -18.65 30.61 -3.80
CA PRO A 482 -19.04 29.87 -5.02
C PRO A 482 -18.04 29.78 -6.21
N THR A 483 -18.04 28.63 -6.90
CA THR A 483 -18.10 28.39 -8.37
C THR A 483 -17.32 27.13 -8.76
N ASP A 484 -18.07 26.19 -9.34
CA ASP A 484 -17.67 24.92 -9.95
C ASP A 484 -17.30 23.75 -9.03
N LEU A 485 -18.37 23.12 -8.51
CA LEU A 485 -18.37 21.71 -8.13
C LEU A 485 -19.50 20.98 -8.87
N THR A 486 -19.16 19.79 -9.41
CA THR A 486 -19.94 18.55 -9.61
C THR A 486 -19.90 17.99 -11.05
N PRO A 487 -20.10 16.66 -11.29
CA PRO A 487 -20.58 15.62 -10.34
C PRO A 487 -19.92 14.23 -10.44
N HIS A 488 -19.52 13.65 -9.31
CA HIS A 488 -19.81 12.24 -9.01
C HIS A 488 -20.37 12.16 -7.59
N TYR A 489 -21.53 11.51 -7.45
CA TYR A 489 -22.45 11.51 -6.29
C TYR A 489 -23.43 12.70 -6.14
N LYS A 490 -24.44 12.75 -7.02
CA LYS A 490 -25.79 13.22 -6.62
C LYS A 490 -26.68 12.01 -6.35
N ARG A 491 -26.70 11.51 -5.11
CA ARG A 491 -27.84 10.71 -4.63
C ARG A 491 -28.80 11.68 -3.93
N ARG A 492 -30.04 11.76 -4.42
CA ARG A 492 -31.14 12.44 -3.72
C ARG A 492 -31.27 11.78 -2.34
N LEU A 493 -30.80 12.44 -1.30
CA LEU A 493 -31.34 12.24 0.03
C LEU A 493 -32.66 13.01 0.05
N GLU A 494 -33.74 12.36 -0.40
CA GLU A 494 -35.07 12.73 0.08
C GLU A 494 -35.05 12.46 1.59
N GLY A 495 -34.91 13.55 2.35
CA GLY A 495 -34.74 13.52 3.79
C GLY A 495 -35.87 12.76 4.45
N LYS A 496 -35.54 11.60 5.03
CA LYS A 496 -36.21 11.17 6.25
C LYS A 496 -35.39 11.73 7.41
N PRO A 497 -35.97 12.58 8.27
CA PRO A 497 -35.25 13.13 9.40
C PRO A 497 -34.75 11.99 10.29
N TRP A 498 -33.47 12.05 10.64
CA TRP A 498 -32.84 11.13 11.59
C TRP A 498 -33.66 11.10 12.87
N ASN A 499 -34.02 9.88 13.30
CA ASN A 499 -34.84 9.67 14.48
C ASN A 499 -33.99 10.00 15.72
N VAL A 500 -34.23 11.16 16.32
CA VAL A 500 -33.52 11.72 17.49
C VAL A 500 -33.67 10.87 18.77
N LYS A 501 -34.30 9.69 18.69
CA LYS A 501 -34.55 8.79 19.83
C LYS A 501 -33.49 7.70 20.04
N LEU A 502 -32.45 7.61 19.20
CA LEU A 502 -31.42 6.55 19.30
C LEU A 502 -30.18 6.92 20.14
N CYS A 503 -30.04 8.18 20.56
CA CYS A 503 -29.08 8.57 21.59
C CYS A 503 -29.88 9.11 22.79
N GLY A 504 -29.88 8.36 23.89
CA GLY A 504 -30.54 8.76 25.12
C GLY A 504 -30.06 10.13 25.60
N SER A 505 -31.00 10.94 26.07
CA SER A 505 -30.75 12.20 26.76
C SER A 505 -29.82 11.97 27.96
N ILE A 506 -28.58 12.43 27.82
CA ILE A 506 -27.72 12.79 28.95
C ILE A 506 -27.23 14.19 28.64
N PHE A 507 -27.20 15.04 29.66
CA PHE A 507 -27.01 16.50 29.66
C PHE A 507 -28.34 17.27 29.57
N ASN A 508 -28.81 17.65 30.76
CA ASN A 508 -29.89 18.60 31.02
C ASN A 508 -29.66 19.94 30.32
#